data_AF-A0A944VY38-F1
#
_entry.id   AF-A0A944VY38-F1
#
_cell.length_a   1.000
_cell.length_b   1.000
_cell.length_c   1.000
_cell.angle_alpha   90.00
_cell.angle_beta   90.00
_cell.angle_gamma   90.00
#
_symmetry.space_group_name_H-M   'P 1'
#
loop_
_entity.id
_entity.type
_entity.pdbx_description
1 polymer ?
#
loop_
_entity_poly.entity_id
_entity_poly.type
_entity_poly.pdbx_seq_one_letter_code
_entity_poly.pdbx_strand_id
1 'polypeptide(L)'
;MRSSTFKSAKFSNKKKQIDISYTSRKTVSIHYGHLGIKQNIKKLWIDKETRGKSIGIMLADGTIDYMPYDQPLDIIKDPEYMLQNHIEHIIAQIEEELEKKKISKKYLAQQLVTSDNQIQRLLNPNILNKNLTQLYKVASLLKLEFEICLKSAA
;
A
#
# COMPACT_ATOMS: atom_id res chain seq x y z
N MET A 1 6.73 -23.64 16.67
CA MET A 1 7.12 -22.50 15.80
C MET A 1 7.60 -21.37 16.71
N ARG A 2 8.81 -20.80 16.51
CA ARG A 2 9.26 -19.65 17.31
C ARG A 2 8.32 -18.48 17.03
N SER A 3 7.58 -18.00 18.03
CA SER A 3 6.68 -16.86 17.88
C SER A 3 7.49 -15.64 17.44
N SER A 4 7.29 -15.19 16.21
CA SER A 4 7.94 -14.00 15.68
C SER A 4 7.46 -12.77 16.43
N THR A 5 8.35 -12.15 17.21
CA THR A 5 8.12 -10.88 17.89
C THR A 5 8.54 -9.70 17.02
N PHE A 6 8.07 -8.50 17.36
CA PHE A 6 8.53 -7.29 16.71
C PHE A 6 9.97 -6.95 17.16
N LYS A 7 10.82 -6.62 16.19
CA LYS A 7 12.18 -6.10 16.41
C LYS A 7 12.19 -4.58 16.42
N SER A 8 11.50 -3.97 15.46
CA SER A 8 11.37 -2.51 15.35
C SER A 8 10.15 -2.17 14.52
N ALA A 9 9.54 -1.02 14.80
CA ALA A 9 8.49 -0.47 13.96
C ALA A 9 8.69 1.04 13.79
N LYS A 10 8.47 1.51 12.57
CA LYS A 10 8.60 2.91 12.15
C LYS A 10 7.33 3.31 11.42
N PHE A 11 7.03 4.60 11.38
CA PHE A 11 5.89 5.11 10.61
C PHE A 11 6.28 6.32 9.77
N SER A 12 5.54 6.53 8.69
CA SER A 12 5.63 7.71 7.84
C SER A 12 4.25 8.25 7.56
N ASN A 13 3.90 9.40 8.15
CA ASN A 13 2.62 10.07 7.88
C ASN A 13 2.54 10.59 6.43
N LYS A 14 3.68 10.91 5.80
CA LYS A 14 3.72 11.34 4.39
C LYS A 14 3.29 10.21 3.45
N LYS A 15 3.77 8.98 3.71
CA LYS A 15 3.40 7.78 2.95
C LYS A 15 2.18 7.05 3.49
N LYS A 16 1.67 7.50 4.64
CA LYS A 16 0.64 6.83 5.44
C LYS A 16 0.93 5.35 5.74
N GLN A 17 2.20 5.03 6.00
CA GLN A 17 2.69 3.65 6.16
C GLN A 17 3.31 3.40 7.53
N ILE A 18 3.23 2.14 7.97
CA ILE A 18 3.96 1.58 9.11
C ILE A 18 4.88 0.50 8.58
N ASP A 19 6.17 0.68 8.80
CA ASP A 19 7.23 -0.29 8.47
C ASP A 19 7.57 -1.10 9.70
N ILE A 20 7.36 -2.40 9.61
CA ILE A 20 7.47 -3.37 10.69
C ILE A 20 8.60 -4.33 10.35
N SER A 21 9.49 -4.55 11.30
CA SER A 21 10.55 -5.55 11.21
C SER A 21 10.39 -6.55 12.34
N TYR A 22 10.35 -7.83 11.99
CA TYR A 22 10.25 -8.94 12.93
C TYR A 22 11.62 -9.47 13.32
N THR A 23 11.70 -10.16 14.46
CA THR A 23 12.91 -10.87 14.90
C THR A 23 13.31 -12.01 13.94
N SER A 24 12.35 -12.52 13.16
CA SER A 24 12.56 -13.47 12.06
C SER A 24 13.26 -12.88 10.83
N ARG A 25 13.69 -11.61 10.87
CA ARG A 25 14.21 -10.82 9.74
C ARG A 25 13.18 -10.49 8.65
N LYS A 26 11.92 -10.90 8.84
CA LYS A 26 10.82 -10.49 7.96
C LYS A 26 10.54 -9.00 8.13
N THR A 27 10.36 -8.30 7.02
CA THR A 27 9.93 -6.90 7.00
C THR A 27 8.63 -6.78 6.26
N VAL A 28 7.73 -5.97 6.81
CA VAL A 28 6.38 -5.75 6.29
C VAL A 28 6.10 -4.26 6.34
N SER A 29 5.61 -3.69 5.24
CA SER A 29 5.12 -2.33 5.20
C SER A 29 3.62 -2.37 4.97
N ILE A 30 2.86 -1.73 5.85
CA ILE A 30 1.40 -1.65 5.75
C ILE A 30 0.95 -0.21 5.72
N HIS A 31 0.03 0.11 4.83
CA HIS A 31 -0.62 1.41 4.84
C HIS A 31 -1.65 1.45 5.98
N TYR A 32 -1.50 2.37 6.94
CA TYR A 32 -2.31 2.35 8.17
C TYR A 32 -3.80 2.68 7.94
N GLY A 33 -4.17 3.17 6.76
CA GLY A 33 -5.58 3.25 6.36
C GLY A 33 -6.30 1.88 6.37
N HIS A 34 -5.57 0.79 6.08
CA HIS A 34 -6.10 -0.58 6.15
C HIS A 34 -6.22 -1.12 7.57
N LEU A 35 -5.58 -0.45 8.55
CA LEU A 35 -5.79 -0.68 9.97
C LEU A 35 -7.01 0.10 10.50
N GLY A 36 -7.75 0.80 9.64
CA GLY A 36 -8.81 1.73 10.04
C GLY A 36 -8.30 3.06 10.60
N ILE A 37 -6.99 3.29 10.61
CA ILE A 37 -6.39 4.52 11.11
C ILE A 37 -6.54 5.61 10.05
N LYS A 38 -7.41 6.59 10.31
CA LYS A 38 -7.69 7.71 9.40
C LYS A 38 -6.82 8.95 9.67
N GLN A 39 -6.23 9.01 10.85
CA GLN A 39 -5.51 10.17 11.36
C GLN A 39 -4.01 9.91 11.47
N ASN A 40 -3.24 10.99 11.62
CA ASN A 40 -1.78 10.88 11.71
C ASN A 40 -1.35 10.15 12.99
N ILE A 41 -0.29 9.36 12.87
CA ILE A 41 0.34 8.70 14.01
C ILE A 41 1.30 9.70 14.65
N LYS A 42 1.18 9.87 15.97
CA LYS A 42 2.04 10.73 16.79
C LYS A 42 3.23 9.96 17.36
N LYS A 43 2.99 8.74 17.84
CA LYS A 43 4.03 7.89 18.42
C LYS A 43 3.72 6.42 18.16
N LEU A 44 4.77 5.64 17.98
CA LEU A 44 4.69 4.20 17.81
C LEU A 44 5.78 3.55 18.66
N TRP A 45 5.44 2.51 19.41
CA TRP A 45 6.40 1.77 20.25
C TRP A 45 6.06 0.28 20.29
N ILE A 46 7.08 -0.55 20.54
CA ILE A 46 6.86 -1.96 20.83
C ILE A 46 6.50 -2.08 22.30
N ASP A 47 5.38 -2.71 22.57
CA ASP A 47 4.92 -2.92 23.93
C ASP A 47 5.76 -3.99 24.65
N LYS A 48 6.28 -3.62 25.83
CA LYS A 48 7.11 -4.50 26.65
C LYS A 48 6.27 -5.44 27.51
N GLU A 49 5.04 -5.08 27.84
CA GLU A 49 4.15 -5.88 28.68
C GLU A 49 3.75 -7.18 27.96
N THR A 50 3.51 -7.09 26.65
CA THR A 50 3.24 -8.23 25.78
C THR A 50 4.50 -8.99 25.33
N ARG A 51 5.68 -8.73 25.93
CA ARG A 51 6.98 -9.30 25.51
C ARG A 51 7.30 -9.03 24.03
N GLY A 52 6.91 -7.86 23.51
CA GLY A 52 7.14 -7.47 22.12
C GLY A 52 6.23 -8.15 21.11
N LYS A 53 5.05 -8.60 21.54
CA LYS A 53 4.00 -9.16 20.67
C LYS A 53 2.92 -8.15 20.27
N SER A 54 3.02 -6.91 20.74
CA SER A 54 2.12 -5.83 20.32
C SER A 54 2.90 -4.56 20.05
N ILE A 55 2.36 -3.75 19.14
CA ILE A 55 2.80 -2.38 18.88
C ILE A 55 1.74 -1.45 19.47
N GLY A 56 2.16 -0.55 20.35
CA GLY A 56 1.33 0.57 20.78
C GLY A 56 1.40 1.69 19.75
N ILE A 57 0.23 2.23 19.41
CA ILE A 57 0.04 3.32 18.44
C ILE A 57 -0.66 4.46 19.17
N MET A 58 -0.06 5.63 19.19
CA MET A 58 -0.69 6.86 19.67
C MET A 58 -1.01 7.75 18.48
N LEU A 59 -2.28 8.08 18.34
CA LEU A 59 -2.79 8.92 17.28
C LEU A 59 -2.67 10.41 17.64
N ALA A 60 -2.90 11.28 16.66
CA ALA A 60 -2.76 12.73 16.82
C ALA A 60 -3.71 13.34 17.88
N ASP A 61 -4.90 12.76 18.06
CA ASP A 61 -5.90 13.15 19.07
C ASP A 61 -5.57 12.65 20.49
N GLY A 62 -4.49 11.87 20.65
CA GLY A 62 -4.12 11.25 21.92
C GLY A 62 -4.73 9.87 22.16
N THR A 63 -5.58 9.37 21.27
CA THR A 63 -6.12 8.01 21.31
C THR A 63 -4.97 7.00 21.22
N ILE A 64 -4.98 6.01 22.10
CA ILE A 64 -4.02 4.91 22.12
C ILE A 64 -4.72 3.65 21.63
N ASP A 65 -4.09 2.97 20.69
CA ASP A 65 -4.53 1.71 20.13
C ASP A 65 -3.37 0.70 20.12
N TYR A 66 -3.67 -0.59 20.01
CA TYR A 66 -2.70 -1.67 20.06
C TYR A 66 -2.88 -2.62 18.88
N MET A 67 -1.78 -2.86 18.16
CA MET A 67 -1.73 -3.79 17.04
C MET A 67 -0.97 -5.07 17.44
N PRO A 68 -1.63 -6.24 17.46
CA PRO A 68 -0.99 -7.54 17.70
C PRO A 68 0.02 -7.95 16.62
N TYR A 69 0.88 -8.92 16.92
CA TYR A 69 1.99 -9.35 16.04
C TYR A 69 1.58 -10.09 14.77
N ASP A 70 0.43 -10.73 14.78
CA ASP A 70 -0.15 -11.47 13.66
C ASP A 70 -0.90 -10.54 12.70
N GLN A 71 -1.57 -9.50 13.21
CA GLN A 71 -2.39 -8.60 12.42
C GLN A 71 -1.69 -8.05 11.14
N PRO A 72 -0.43 -7.57 11.17
CA PRO A 72 0.23 -7.13 9.93
C PRO A 72 0.51 -8.26 8.95
N LEU A 73 0.75 -9.48 9.45
CA LEU A 73 0.97 -10.66 8.62
C LEU A 73 -0.33 -11.15 7.96
N ASP A 74 -1.47 -10.95 8.64
CA ASP A 74 -2.77 -11.29 8.11
C ASP A 74 -3.23 -10.28 7.05
N ILE A 75 -2.99 -8.98 7.27
CA ILE A 75 -3.28 -7.94 6.28
C ILE A 75 -2.51 -8.17 4.98
N ILE A 76 -1.23 -8.52 5.04
CA ILE A 76 -0.47 -8.80 3.80
C ILE A 76 -0.92 -10.08 3.10
N LYS A 77 -1.64 -10.97 3.79
CA LYS A 77 -2.21 -12.20 3.22
C LYS A 77 -3.61 -11.98 2.65
N ASP A 78 -4.26 -10.88 3.01
CA ASP A 78 -5.59 -10.54 2.55
C ASP A 78 -5.61 -10.31 1.03
N PRO A 79 -6.45 -11.04 0.26
CA PRO A 79 -6.51 -10.90 -1.19
C PRO A 79 -6.90 -9.51 -1.67
N GLU A 80 -7.75 -8.79 -0.95
CA GLU A 80 -8.16 -7.44 -1.32
C GLU A 80 -7.01 -6.45 -1.13
N TYR A 81 -6.25 -6.59 -0.03
CA TYR A 81 -5.04 -5.81 0.20
C TYR A 81 -3.97 -6.08 -0.86
N MET A 82 -3.75 -7.34 -1.24
CA MET A 82 -2.82 -7.69 -2.33
C MET A 82 -3.25 -7.05 -3.66
N LEU A 83 -4.53 -7.16 -4.01
CA LEU A 83 -5.10 -6.59 -5.22
C LEU A 83 -4.91 -5.08 -5.26
N GLN A 84 -5.23 -4.39 -4.16
CA GLN A 84 -5.08 -2.95 -4.03
C GLN A 84 -3.61 -2.51 -4.21
N ASN A 85 -2.66 -3.19 -3.55
CA ASN A 85 -1.24 -2.91 -3.71
C ASN A 85 -0.75 -3.11 -5.16
N HIS A 86 -1.22 -4.15 -5.85
CA HIS A 86 -0.87 -4.38 -7.25
C HIS A 86 -1.39 -3.26 -8.14
N ILE A 87 -2.64 -2.84 -7.92
CA ILE A 87 -3.26 -1.73 -8.65
C ILE A 87 -2.47 -0.43 -8.41
N GLU A 88 -2.11 -0.13 -7.18
CA GLU A 88 -1.29 1.05 -6.84
C GLU A 88 0.08 1.00 -7.52
N HIS A 89 0.73 -0.17 -7.56
CA HIS A 89 2.01 -0.35 -8.23
C HIS A 89 1.92 -0.13 -9.75
N ILE A 90 0.91 -0.71 -10.41
CA ILE A 90 0.69 -0.52 -11.85
C ILE A 90 0.45 0.96 -12.16
N ILE A 91 -0.37 1.64 -11.35
CA ILE A 91 -0.65 3.07 -11.52
C ILE A 91 0.64 3.89 -11.37
N ALA A 92 1.44 3.63 -10.34
CA ALA A 92 2.69 4.34 -10.12
C ALA A 92 3.64 4.19 -11.31
N GLN A 93 3.77 2.99 -11.88
CA GLN A 93 4.58 2.75 -13.08
C GLN A 93 4.01 3.44 -14.32
N ILE A 94 2.68 3.46 -14.49
CA ILE A 94 2.03 4.22 -15.55
C ILE A 94 2.33 5.71 -15.42
N GLU A 95 2.18 6.29 -14.22
CA GLU A 95 2.45 7.71 -13.99
C GLU A 95 3.92 8.06 -14.24
N GLU A 96 4.85 7.22 -13.77
CA GLU A 96 6.28 7.41 -14.00
C GLU A 96 6.63 7.40 -15.50
N GLU A 97 6.07 6.46 -16.28
CA GLU A 97 6.31 6.40 -17.73
C GLU A 97 5.63 7.55 -18.49
N LEU A 98 4.47 8.02 -18.04
CA LEU A 98 3.84 9.22 -18.60
C LEU A 98 4.72 10.46 -18.41
N GLU A 99 5.30 10.63 -17.22
CA GLU A 99 6.23 11.71 -16.93
C GLU A 99 7.49 11.62 -17.80
N LYS A 100 8.11 10.43 -17.88
CA LYS A 100 9.31 10.19 -18.72
C LYS A 100 9.05 10.48 -20.20
N LYS A 101 7.93 10.01 -20.75
CA LYS A 101 7.58 10.19 -22.16
C LYS A 101 6.93 11.54 -22.45
N LYS A 102 6.70 12.37 -21.43
CA LYS A 102 5.97 13.66 -21.51
C LYS A 102 4.60 13.53 -22.18
N ILE A 103 3.93 12.39 -21.96
CA ILE A 103 2.61 12.12 -22.52
C ILE A 103 1.57 12.71 -21.59
N SER A 104 0.67 13.53 -22.14
CA SER A 104 -0.42 14.12 -21.35
C SER A 104 -1.54 13.09 -21.09
N LYS A 105 -2.23 13.23 -19.94
CA LYS A 105 -3.42 12.41 -19.62
C LYS A 105 -4.53 12.56 -20.67
N LYS A 106 -4.61 13.72 -21.34
CA LYS A 106 -5.52 13.97 -22.48
C LYS A 106 -5.23 13.08 -23.68
N TYR A 107 -3.96 12.80 -23.96
CA TYR A 107 -3.57 11.89 -25.04
C TYR A 107 -4.05 10.46 -24.77
N LEU A 108 -3.94 9.99 -23.51
CA LEU A 108 -4.50 8.70 -23.11
C LEU A 108 -6.02 8.63 -23.28
N ALA A 109 -6.73 9.71 -22.92
CA ALA A 109 -8.19 9.77 -23.05
C ALA A 109 -8.63 9.60 -24.51
N GLN A 110 -7.92 10.25 -25.45
CA GLN A 110 -8.18 10.12 -26.88
C GLN A 110 -7.92 8.70 -27.40
N GLN A 111 -6.79 8.10 -27.02
CA GLN A 111 -6.42 6.76 -27.48
C GLN A 111 -7.34 5.65 -26.95
N LEU A 112 -7.84 5.82 -25.72
CA LEU A 112 -8.74 4.85 -25.08
C LEU A 112 -10.23 5.14 -25.34
N VAL A 113 -10.54 6.11 -26.20
CA VAL A 113 -11.91 6.55 -26.53
C VAL A 113 -12.73 6.76 -25.26
N THR A 114 -12.17 7.50 -24.31
CA THR A 114 -12.78 7.75 -23.01
C THR A 114 -12.62 9.21 -22.61
N SER A 115 -13.38 9.64 -21.60
CA SER A 115 -13.28 11.03 -21.10
C SER A 115 -12.05 11.22 -20.21
N ASP A 116 -11.52 12.45 -20.18
CA ASP A 116 -10.40 12.81 -19.31
C ASP A 116 -10.69 12.51 -17.82
N ASN A 117 -11.93 12.74 -17.38
CA ASN A 117 -12.36 12.43 -16.02
C ASN A 117 -12.31 10.92 -15.72
N GLN A 118 -12.61 10.06 -16.70
CA GLN A 118 -12.47 8.60 -16.53
C GLN A 118 -11.01 8.18 -16.42
N ILE A 119 -10.09 8.81 -17.16
CA ILE A 119 -8.64 8.57 -17.00
C ILE A 119 -8.16 9.04 -15.62
N GLN A 120 -8.57 10.22 -15.18
CA GLN A 120 -8.22 10.72 -13.85
C GLN A 120 -8.72 9.78 -12.73
N ARG A 121 -9.93 9.23 -12.88
CA ARG A 121 -10.48 8.25 -11.94
C ARG A 121 -9.74 6.91 -12.00
N LEU A 122 -9.40 6.43 -13.20
CA LEU A 122 -8.67 5.18 -13.41
C LEU A 122 -7.28 5.21 -12.75
N LEU A 123 -6.59 6.34 -12.87
CA LEU A 123 -5.26 6.56 -12.30
C LEU A 123 -5.29 6.99 -10.82
N ASN A 124 -6.47 7.17 -10.20
CA ASN A 124 -6.54 7.61 -8.81
C ASN A 124 -6.42 6.42 -7.83
N PRO A 125 -5.34 6.28 -7.03
CA PRO A 125 -5.14 5.18 -6.06
C PRO A 125 -6.35 4.90 -5.16
N ASN A 126 -7.12 5.92 -4.79
CA ASN A 126 -8.18 5.86 -3.78
C ASN A 126 -9.55 5.35 -4.26
N ILE A 127 -9.73 5.08 -5.55
CA ILE A 127 -11.00 4.58 -6.09
C ILE A 127 -10.91 3.05 -6.19
N LEU A 128 -11.62 2.33 -5.32
CA LEU A 128 -11.59 0.86 -5.18
C LEU A 128 -12.13 0.10 -6.40
N ASN A 129 -13.05 0.68 -7.17
CA ASN A 129 -13.64 0.05 -8.36
C ASN A 129 -12.78 0.23 -9.62
N LYS A 130 -11.48 -0.07 -9.54
CA LYS A 130 -10.62 -0.02 -10.71
C LYS A 130 -10.73 -1.28 -11.52
N ASN A 131 -10.99 -1.09 -12.80
CA ASN A 131 -10.95 -2.16 -13.77
C ASN A 131 -9.48 -2.43 -14.14
N LEU A 132 -8.90 -3.50 -13.57
CA LEU A 132 -7.55 -3.97 -13.91
C LEU A 132 -7.33 -4.08 -15.43
N THR A 133 -8.35 -4.53 -16.17
CA THR A 133 -8.29 -4.61 -17.63
C THR A 133 -8.03 -3.25 -18.28
N GLN A 134 -8.60 -2.16 -17.74
CA GLN A 134 -8.34 -0.82 -18.25
C GLN A 134 -6.91 -0.36 -17.94
N LEU A 135 -6.37 -0.68 -16.76
CA LEU A 135 -4.97 -0.39 -16.42
C LEU A 135 -4.00 -1.13 -17.34
N TYR A 136 -4.25 -2.42 -17.63
CA TYR A 136 -3.45 -3.17 -18.59
C TYR A 136 -3.54 -2.62 -20.02
N LYS A 137 -4.70 -2.10 -20.44
CA LYS A 137 -4.83 -1.41 -21.73
C LYS A 137 -3.95 -0.17 -21.80
N VAL A 138 -3.94 0.65 -20.74
CA VAL A 138 -3.05 1.83 -20.64
C VAL A 138 -1.58 1.40 -20.69
N ALA A 139 -1.21 0.40 -19.89
CA ALA A 139 0.17 -0.08 -19.83
C ALA A 139 0.64 -0.64 -21.17
N SER A 140 -0.20 -1.42 -21.86
CA SER A 140 0.08 -1.95 -23.20
C SER A 140 0.26 -0.83 -24.23
N LEU A 141 -0.59 0.20 -24.19
CA LEU A 141 -0.48 1.37 -25.09
C LEU A 141 0.84 2.13 -24.85
N LEU A 142 1.28 2.23 -23.60
CA LEU A 142 2.54 2.83 -23.22
C LEU A 142 3.75 1.91 -23.45
N LYS A 143 3.54 0.66 -23.90
CA LYS A 143 4.58 -0.38 -24.01
C LYS A 143 5.39 -0.54 -22.72
N LEU A 144 4.67 -0.57 -21.59
CA LEU A 144 5.23 -0.77 -20.26
C LEU A 144 5.60 -2.24 -20.05
N GLU A 145 6.82 -2.47 -19.58
CA GLU A 145 7.27 -3.77 -19.10
C GLU A 145 7.35 -3.73 -17.58
N PHE A 146 6.63 -4.62 -16.91
CA PHE A 146 6.69 -4.77 -15.46
C PHE A 146 6.36 -6.19 -15.03
N GLU A 147 6.89 -6.57 -13.87
CA GLU A 147 6.60 -7.85 -13.21
C GLU A 147 5.86 -7.60 -11.91
N ILE A 148 4.82 -8.40 -11.66
CA ILE A 148 4.10 -8.41 -10.39
C ILE A 148 4.53 -9.65 -9.62
N CYS A 149 5.21 -9.44 -8.50
CA CYS A 149 5.65 -10.50 -7.61
C CYS A 149 4.77 -10.58 -6.36
N LEU A 150 4.02 -11.66 -6.24
CA LEU A 150 3.34 -12.01 -4.99
C LEU A 150 4.40 -12.52 -3.99
N LYS A 151 4.73 -11.70 -2.99
CA LYS A 151 5.61 -12.16 -1.90
C LYS A 151 4.81 -13.12 -1.03
N SER A 152 5.12 -14.42 -1.11
CA SER A 152 4.52 -15.40 -0.21
C SER A 152 4.84 -15.00 1.23
N ALA A 153 3.81 -14.84 2.04
CA ALA A 153 3.96 -14.66 3.47
C ALA A 153 4.22 -16.03 4.13
N ALA A 154 5.28 -16.72 3.70
CA ALA A 154 5.88 -17.84 4.45
C ALA A 154 6.64 -17.32 5.67
#